data_AF-A0A2S6AUS2-F1
#
_entry.id   AF-A0A2S6AUS2-F1
#
_cell.length_a   1.000
_cell.length_b   1.000
_cell.length_c   1.000
_cell.angle_alpha   90.00
_cell.angle_beta   90.00
_cell.angle_gamma   90.00
#
_symmetry.space_group_name_H-M   'P 1'
#
loop_
_entity.id
_entity.type
_entity.pdbx_description
1 polymer ?
#
loop_
_entity_poly.entity_id
_entity_poly.type
_entity_poly.pdbx_seq_one_letter_code
_entity_poly.pdbx_strand_id
1 'polypeptide(L)'
;MAALFGTIAAAAVTAGLLSGCSDVQRAINKGGDTPCSDYVKQDADTKRVTITKFVKQQTNNDHEPAGTQVDATMAAVDFLCANQRNADTPIKNANLTGIFFNQ
;
A
#
# COMPACT_ATOMS: atom_id res chain seq x y z
N MET A 1 -7.91 -52.62 5.23
CA MET A 1 -8.87 -52.27 4.18
C MET A 1 -9.82 -51.23 4.78
N ALA A 2 -9.35 -50.00 4.97
CA ALA A 2 -9.41 -48.89 4.00
C ALA A 2 -10.87 -48.52 3.66
N ALA A 3 -11.42 -47.59 4.43
CA ALA A 3 -12.47 -46.70 3.96
C ALA A 3 -11.93 -45.28 4.19
N LEU A 4 -11.45 -44.67 3.11
CA LEU A 4 -10.92 -43.32 3.08
C LEU A 4 -12.07 -42.36 3.37
N PHE A 5 -12.01 -41.70 4.52
CA PHE A 5 -12.83 -40.54 4.81
C PHE A 5 -12.42 -39.43 3.85
N GLY A 6 -13.35 -39.03 2.99
CA GLY A 6 -13.21 -37.84 2.18
C GLY A 6 -13.10 -36.61 3.07
N THR A 7 -12.08 -35.80 2.82
CA THR A 7 -12.04 -34.41 3.28
C THR A 7 -11.71 -33.53 2.08
N ILE A 8 -12.75 -32.82 1.70
CA ILE A 8 -12.76 -31.67 0.79
C ILE A 8 -11.73 -30.64 1.29
N ALA A 9 -11.15 -29.95 0.31
CA ALA A 9 -10.23 -28.83 0.38
C ALA A 9 -10.29 -27.95 1.64
N ALA A 10 -9.11 -27.60 2.14
CA ALA A 10 -8.87 -26.33 2.81
C ALA A 10 -7.52 -25.79 2.35
N ALA A 11 -7.52 -25.06 1.24
CA ALA A 11 -6.45 -24.11 0.98
C ALA A 11 -6.50 -23.08 2.12
N ALA A 12 -5.54 -23.15 3.04
CA ALA A 12 -5.41 -22.18 4.10
C ALA A 12 -4.93 -20.85 3.49
N VAL A 13 -5.89 -20.07 2.98
CA VAL A 13 -5.67 -18.67 2.62
C VAL A 13 -5.61 -17.90 3.94
N THR A 14 -4.41 -17.73 4.49
CA THR A 14 -4.16 -16.83 5.62
C THR A 14 -4.15 -15.37 5.17
N ALA A 15 -5.19 -14.90 4.50
CA ALA A 15 -5.36 -13.49 4.10
C ALA A 15 -6.09 -12.66 5.17
N GLY A 16 -5.90 -13.00 6.46
CA GLY A 16 -6.75 -12.51 7.55
C GLY A 16 -6.16 -11.41 8.44
N LEU A 17 -5.03 -10.79 8.11
CA LEU A 17 -4.37 -9.81 9.01
C LEU A 17 -4.64 -8.33 8.65
N LEU A 18 -5.51 -8.04 7.69
CA LEU A 18 -5.89 -6.68 7.32
C LEU A 18 -7.40 -6.58 7.02
N SER A 19 -8.23 -6.99 7.98
CA SER A 19 -9.70 -6.99 7.91
C SER A 19 -10.35 -5.61 7.68
N GLY A 20 -9.57 -4.54 7.53
CA GLY A 20 -10.05 -3.16 7.35
C GLY A 20 -10.20 -2.67 5.90
N CYS A 21 -9.72 -3.41 4.89
CA CYS A 21 -9.84 -2.99 3.48
C CYS A 21 -10.39 -4.12 2.61
N SER A 22 -11.49 -3.84 1.91
CA SER A 22 -12.10 -4.79 0.97
C SER A 22 -11.14 -5.16 -0.17
N ASP A 23 -11.35 -6.34 -0.77
CA ASP A 23 -10.57 -6.78 -1.93
C ASP A 23 -10.68 -5.82 -3.11
N VAL A 24 -11.84 -5.17 -3.25
CA VAL A 24 -12.07 -4.10 -4.24
C VAL A 24 -11.14 -2.93 -3.97
N GLN A 25 -11.08 -2.44 -2.72
CA GLN A 25 -10.21 -1.33 -2.33
C GLN A 25 -8.74 -1.65 -2.63
N ARG A 26 -8.29 -2.89 -2.38
CA ARG A 26 -6.93 -3.34 -2.73
C ARG A 26 -6.69 -3.37 -4.23
N ALA A 27 -7.65 -3.89 -5.00
CA ALA A 27 -7.54 -4.04 -6.44
C ALA A 27 -7.43 -2.68 -7.15
N ILE A 28 -8.26 -1.71 -6.76
CA ILE A 28 -8.30 -0.37 -7.38
C ILE A 28 -7.26 0.60 -6.82
N ASN A 29 -6.61 0.27 -5.70
CA ASN A 29 -5.57 1.10 -5.11
C ASN A 29 -4.44 1.34 -6.12
N LYS A 30 -3.97 2.59 -6.27
CA LYS A 30 -2.95 2.94 -7.27
C LYS A 30 -1.51 2.77 -6.78
N GLY A 31 -1.29 2.50 -5.49
CA GLY A 31 0.04 2.39 -4.90
C GLY A 31 0.83 3.68 -5.09
N GLY A 32 2.01 3.58 -5.70
CA GLY A 32 2.88 4.72 -6.01
C GLY A 32 2.29 5.71 -7.03
N ASP A 33 1.28 5.31 -7.80
CA ASP A 33 0.56 6.17 -8.75
C ASP A 33 -0.57 6.99 -8.10
N THR A 34 -0.80 6.83 -6.79
CA THR A 34 -1.71 7.69 -6.04
C THR A 34 -1.17 9.13 -6.02
N PRO A 35 -1.96 10.14 -6.43
CA PRO A 35 -1.57 11.55 -6.28
C PRO A 35 -1.45 11.93 -4.80
N CYS A 36 -0.50 12.79 -4.44
CA CYS A 36 -0.35 13.28 -3.07
C CYS A 36 -1.65 13.94 -2.54
N SER A 37 -2.38 14.66 -3.40
CA SER A 37 -3.68 15.27 -3.08
C SER A 37 -4.76 14.28 -2.65
N ASP A 38 -4.71 13.06 -3.19
CA ASP A 38 -5.62 11.96 -2.85
C ASP A 38 -5.12 11.22 -1.61
N TYR A 39 -3.81 10.97 -1.53
CA TYR A 39 -3.18 10.24 -0.44
C TYR A 39 -3.40 10.92 0.92
N VAL A 40 -3.24 12.25 1.01
CA VAL A 40 -3.37 12.97 2.29
C VAL A 40 -4.80 12.96 2.85
N LYS A 41 -5.80 12.66 2.01
CA LYS A 41 -7.22 12.56 2.41
C LYS A 41 -7.62 11.16 2.86
N GLN A 42 -6.76 10.16 2.65
CA GLN A 42 -7.03 8.79 3.07
C GLN A 42 -6.96 8.66 4.59
N ASP A 43 -7.79 7.78 5.15
CA ASP A 43 -7.64 7.31 6.52
C ASP A 43 -6.38 6.43 6.66
N ALA A 44 -5.97 6.16 7.90
CA ALA A 44 -4.73 5.44 8.19
C ALA A 44 -4.69 4.02 7.61
N ASP A 45 -5.82 3.31 7.57
CA ASP A 45 -5.88 1.94 7.04
C ASP A 45 -5.75 1.95 5.52
N THR A 46 -6.44 2.88 4.85
CA THR A 46 -6.32 3.07 3.41
C THR A 46 -4.89 3.49 3.02
N LYS A 47 -4.25 4.39 3.80
CA LYS A 47 -2.84 4.76 3.59
C LYS A 47 -1.93 3.54 3.70
N ARG A 48 -2.13 2.68 4.70
CA ARG A 48 -1.34 1.45 4.87
C ARG A 48 -1.43 0.54 3.64
N VAL A 49 -2.62 0.38 3.07
CA VAL A 49 -2.80 -0.40 1.83
C VAL A 49 -2.09 0.25 0.64
N THR A 50 -2.22 1.57 0.48
CA THR A 50 -1.52 2.33 -0.57
C THR A 50 -0.01 2.16 -0.47
N ILE A 51 0.54 2.34 0.72
CA ILE A 51 1.99 2.25 0.98
C ILE A 51 2.49 0.82 0.82
N THR A 52 1.74 -0.19 1.29
CA THR A 52 2.09 -1.60 1.08
C THR A 52 2.22 -1.89 -0.42
N LYS A 53 1.25 -1.46 -1.23
CA LYS A 53 1.30 -1.63 -2.69
C LYS A 53 2.48 -0.86 -3.31
N PHE A 54 2.72 0.36 -2.86
CA PHE A 54 3.87 1.17 -3.31
C PHE A 54 5.21 0.50 -3.01
N VAL A 55 5.41 -0.03 -1.80
CA VAL A 55 6.64 -0.74 -1.43
C VAL A 55 6.85 -1.96 -2.34
N LYS A 56 5.81 -2.78 -2.54
CA LYS A 56 5.87 -3.92 -3.47
C LYS A 56 6.28 -3.52 -4.89
N GLN A 57 5.69 -2.44 -5.41
CA GLN A 57 6.02 -1.87 -6.72
C GLN A 57 7.49 -1.41 -6.79
N GLN A 58 7.97 -0.67 -5.79
CA GLN A 58 9.36 -0.20 -5.74
C GLN A 58 10.35 -1.35 -5.70
N THR A 59 10.05 -2.39 -4.92
CA THR A 59 10.94 -3.55 -4.76
C THR A 59 10.78 -4.59 -5.88
N ASN A 60 9.79 -4.42 -6.77
CA ASN A 60 9.37 -5.43 -7.74
C ASN A 60 9.19 -6.81 -7.07
N ASN A 61 8.46 -6.82 -5.97
CA ASN A 61 8.30 -8.00 -5.13
C ASN A 61 6.87 -8.06 -4.57
N ASP A 62 6.14 -9.14 -4.86
CA ASP A 62 4.76 -9.32 -4.42
C ASP A 62 4.62 -9.84 -2.98
N HIS A 63 5.72 -10.28 -2.35
CA HIS A 63 5.74 -10.69 -0.96
C HIS A 63 5.32 -9.54 -0.04
N GLU A 64 4.67 -9.88 1.08
CA GLU A 64 4.27 -8.87 2.04
C GLU A 64 5.49 -8.22 2.70
N PRO A 65 5.67 -6.88 2.59
CA PRO A 65 6.78 -6.19 3.23
C PRO A 65 6.65 -6.24 4.76
N ALA A 66 7.78 -6.10 5.45
CA ALA A 66 7.77 -6.00 6.91
C ALA A 66 6.92 -4.80 7.36
N GLY A 67 6.11 -4.98 8.42
CA GLY A 67 5.22 -3.91 8.92
C GLY A 67 5.98 -2.62 9.26
N THR A 68 7.18 -2.74 9.83
CA THR A 68 8.06 -1.60 10.13
C THR A 68 8.52 -0.84 8.89
N GLN A 69 8.73 -1.53 7.76
CA GLN A 69 9.06 -0.89 6.49
C GLN A 69 7.86 -0.10 5.96
N VAL A 70 6.65 -0.66 6.06
CA VAL A 70 5.41 0.02 5.67
C VAL A 70 5.21 1.27 6.52
N ASP A 71 5.36 1.18 7.85
CA ASP A 71 5.17 2.30 8.77
C ASP A 71 6.17 3.43 8.53
N ALA A 72 7.44 3.09 8.37
CA ALA A 72 8.49 4.08 8.07
C ALA A 72 8.24 4.77 6.72
N THR A 73 7.83 4.00 5.70
CA THR A 73 7.52 4.54 4.38
C THR A 73 6.28 5.44 4.45
N MET A 74 5.26 5.05 5.22
CA MET A 74 4.04 5.84 5.40
C MET A 74 4.34 7.20 6.02
N ALA A 75 5.17 7.25 7.07
CA ALA A 75 5.61 8.50 7.68
C ALA A 75 6.41 9.39 6.71
N ALA A 76 7.31 8.79 5.91
CA ALA A 76 8.08 9.52 4.91
C ALA A 76 7.16 10.11 3.81
N VAL A 77 6.22 9.32 3.30
CA VAL A 77 5.27 9.77 2.28
C VAL A 77 4.30 10.80 2.84
N ASP A 78 3.84 10.67 4.09
CA ASP A 78 3.04 11.70 4.77
C ASP A 78 3.78 13.03 4.80
N PHE A 79 5.05 13.03 5.21
CA PHE A 79 5.87 14.23 5.22
C PHE A 79 6.03 14.80 3.81
N LEU A 80 6.43 13.99 2.83
CA LEU A 80 6.67 14.44 1.47
C LEU A 80 5.38 14.99 0.83
N CYS A 81 4.29 14.24 0.86
CA CYS A 81 3.03 14.65 0.23
C CYS A 81 2.35 15.82 0.95
N ALA A 82 2.49 15.98 2.26
CA ALA A 82 1.97 17.16 2.95
C ALA A 82 2.72 18.44 2.57
N ASN A 83 3.95 18.34 2.07
CA ASN A 83 4.80 19.46 1.72
C ASN A 83 5.03 19.62 0.19
N GLN A 84 4.51 18.70 -0.63
CA GLN A 84 4.62 18.79 -2.08
C GLN A 84 3.89 20.05 -2.59
N ARG A 85 4.58 20.86 -3.41
CA ARG A 85 3.96 22.05 -4.03
C ARG A 85 2.97 21.67 -5.13
N ASN A 86 3.33 20.67 -5.93
CA ASN A 86 2.46 20.13 -6.97
C ASN A 86 1.62 18.99 -6.38
N ALA A 87 0.34 19.26 -6.11
CA ALA A 87 -0.58 18.34 -5.45
C ALA A 87 -0.87 17.07 -6.28
N ASP A 88 -0.68 17.13 -7.60
CA ASP A 88 -0.87 16.02 -8.52
C ASP A 88 0.36 15.10 -8.61
N THR A 89 1.45 15.42 -7.89
CA THR A 89 2.63 14.57 -7.84
C THR A 89 2.25 13.17 -7.33
N PRO A 90 2.50 12.10 -8.11
CA PRO A 90 2.32 10.74 -7.62
C PRO A 90 3.30 10.43 -6.48
N ILE A 91 2.89 9.60 -5.50
CA ILE A 91 3.73 9.20 -4.36
C ILE A 91 5.13 8.73 -4.81
N LYS A 92 5.23 7.94 -5.88
CA LYS A 92 6.53 7.44 -6.38
C LYS A 92 7.50 8.54 -6.86
N ASN A 93 6.98 9.73 -7.12
CA ASN A 93 7.73 10.90 -7.55
C ASN A 93 7.83 11.97 -6.45
N ALA A 94 7.17 11.78 -5.31
CA ALA A 94 7.26 12.71 -4.18
C ALA A 94 8.66 12.63 -3.59
N ASN A 95 9.36 13.77 -3.54
CA ASN A 95 10.73 13.87 -3.06
C ASN A 95 11.01 15.29 -2.56
N LEU A 96 12.18 15.49 -1.97
CA LEU A 96 12.56 16.80 -1.43
C LEU A 96 12.62 17.89 -2.52
N THR A 97 13.03 17.57 -3.73
CA THR A 97 13.06 18.52 -4.86
C THR A 97 11.68 19.11 -5.14
N GLY A 98 10.61 18.31 -5.08
CA GLY A 98 9.24 18.78 -5.30
C GLY A 98 8.67 19.68 -4.19
N ILE A 99 9.30 19.68 -3.01
CA ILE A 99 8.97 20.61 -1.90
C ILE A 99 9.57 22.00 -2.19
N PHE A 100 10.79 22.04 -2.73
CA PHE A 100 11.53 23.29 -2.96
C PHE A 100 11.24 23.91 -4.34
N PHE A 101 10.94 23.09 -5.34
CA PHE A 101 10.80 23.51 -6.72
C PHE A 101 9.47 23.05 -7.31
N ASN A 102 8.89 23.87 -8.19
CA ASN A 102 7.68 23.53 -8.91
C ASN A 102 8.06 22.69 -10.14
N GLN A 103 7.90 21.37 -10.04
CA GLN A 103 8.08 20.40 -11.13
C GLN A 103 6.81 20.33 -11.98
#